data_AF-A0A7C3I7B2-F1
#
_entry.id   AF-A0A7C3I7B2-F1
#
_cell.length_a   1.000
_cell.length_b   1.000
_cell.length_c   1.000
_cell.angle_alpha   90.00
_cell.angle_beta   90.00
_cell.angle_gamma   90.00
#
_symmetry.space_group_name_H-M   'P 1'
#
loop_
_entity.id
_entity.type
_entity.pdbx_description
1 polymer ?
#
loop_
_entity_poly.entity_id
_entity_poly.type
_entity_poly.pdbx_seq_one_letter_code
_entity_poly.pdbx_strand_id
1 'polypeptide(L)'
;MHRIMVLAKATMLENARKQVFHVVTLITLTIVCASTMLSFFTLGVQVKMLKDLCMTSLLFCGGLLAVALASTSLPNEIENKTCYPILARPIRRTELLLGKYLGSLITVYLGLAAISIVFAALLAAKQALDSNLIISVGFIFLEVAVIAAVSTCLSTFTTPAIAAMLSFIIYVAGTIKMGYFKPLVDQVTNPAAGLLARIAYHMLPNLESFNFKDALVHNLNVPSSYLVQVAIYGVLYCALMLTIGSYAFSRREL
;
A
#
# COMPACT_ATOMS: atom_id res chain seq x y z
N MET A 1 -16.04 -18.75 -4.74
CA MET A 1 -14.98 -18.44 -3.74
C MET A 1 -13.73 -19.31 -3.87
N HIS A 2 -13.84 -20.65 -3.96
CA HIS A 2 -12.66 -21.52 -4.08
C HIS A 2 -11.72 -21.17 -5.26
N ARG A 3 -12.28 -20.80 -6.42
CA ARG A 3 -11.51 -20.40 -7.61
C ARG A 3 -10.64 -19.14 -7.38
N ILE A 4 -11.19 -18.14 -6.70
CA ILE A 4 -10.47 -16.89 -6.37
C ILE A 4 -9.29 -17.19 -5.45
N MET A 5 -9.49 -18.06 -4.46
CA MET A 5 -8.43 -18.45 -3.52
C MET A 5 -7.30 -19.22 -4.22
N VAL A 6 -7.63 -20.09 -5.16
CA VAL A 6 -6.61 -20.83 -5.96
C VAL A 6 -5.77 -19.85 -6.80
N LEU A 7 -6.41 -18.88 -7.47
CA LEU A 7 -5.72 -17.84 -8.24
C LEU A 7 -4.85 -16.94 -7.34
N ALA A 8 -5.37 -16.56 -6.17
CA ALA A 8 -4.64 -15.77 -5.19
C ALA A 8 -3.40 -16.52 -4.70
N LYS A 9 -3.52 -17.81 -4.37
CA LYS A 9 -2.38 -18.64 -3.93
C LYS A 9 -1.33 -18.80 -5.03
N ALA A 10 -1.74 -19.00 -6.28
CA ALA A 10 -0.82 -19.07 -7.41
C ALA A 10 -0.04 -17.75 -7.58
N THR A 11 -0.76 -16.63 -7.58
CA THR A 11 -0.15 -15.29 -7.69
C THR A 11 0.77 -14.97 -6.51
N MET A 12 0.39 -15.38 -5.29
CA MET A 12 1.23 -15.22 -4.11
C MET A 12 2.55 -15.98 -4.26
N LEU A 13 2.52 -17.23 -4.72
CA LEU A 13 3.73 -18.03 -4.94
C LEU A 13 4.61 -17.46 -6.04
N GLU A 14 4.01 -16.89 -7.08
CA GLU A 14 4.73 -16.19 -8.14
C GLU A 14 5.43 -14.93 -7.60
N ASN A 15 4.68 -14.07 -6.88
CA ASN A 15 5.22 -12.84 -6.31
C ASN A 15 6.26 -13.10 -5.22
N ALA A 16 6.11 -14.16 -4.43
CA ALA A 16 7.07 -14.55 -3.39
C ALA A 16 8.42 -15.00 -3.97
N ARG A 17 8.48 -15.36 -5.26
CA ARG A 17 9.74 -15.72 -5.95
C ARG A 17 10.40 -14.52 -6.64
N LYS A 18 9.72 -13.36 -6.72
CA LYS A 18 10.28 -12.17 -7.38
C LYS A 18 11.39 -11.59 -6.51
N GLN A 19 12.54 -11.32 -7.13
CA GLN A 19 13.69 -10.72 -6.45
C GLN A 19 13.34 -9.40 -5.75
N VAL A 20 12.44 -8.59 -6.33
CA VAL A 20 11.99 -7.32 -5.75
C VAL A 20 11.41 -7.50 -4.34
N PHE A 21 10.62 -8.55 -4.10
CA PHE A 21 10.06 -8.83 -2.78
C PHE A 21 11.15 -9.08 -1.74
N HIS A 22 12.11 -9.94 -2.06
CA HIS A 22 13.22 -10.27 -1.16
C HIS A 22 14.14 -9.08 -0.92
N VAL A 23 14.51 -8.34 -1.98
CA VAL A 23 15.43 -7.20 -1.89
C VAL A 23 14.83 -6.09 -1.03
N VAL A 24 13.58 -5.69 -1.27
CA VAL A 24 12.96 -4.60 -0.50
C VAL A 24 12.76 -5.03 0.96
N THR A 25 12.25 -6.24 1.21
CA THR A 25 12.06 -6.75 2.58
C THR A 25 13.39 -6.81 3.35
N LEU A 26 14.47 -7.28 2.70
CA LEU A 26 15.80 -7.34 3.31
C LEU A 26 16.34 -5.95 3.61
N ILE A 27 16.22 -5.00 2.68
CA ILE A 27 16.65 -3.60 2.89
C ILE A 27 15.92 -2.99 4.09
N THR A 28 14.59 -3.16 4.19
CA THR A 28 13.83 -2.62 5.33
C THR A 28 14.28 -3.26 6.64
N LEU A 29 14.50 -4.57 6.65
CA LEU A 29 14.97 -5.28 7.83
C LEU A 29 16.36 -4.80 8.26
N THR A 30 17.27 -4.56 7.31
CA THR A 30 18.58 -3.94 7.59
C THR A 30 18.43 -2.55 8.18
N ILE A 31 17.53 -1.70 7.67
CA ILE A 31 17.27 -0.36 8.23
C ILE A 31 16.73 -0.46 9.67
N VAL A 32 15.78 -1.36 9.91
CA VAL A 32 15.20 -1.59 11.25
C VAL A 32 16.27 -2.09 12.22
N CYS A 33 17.13 -3.02 11.82
CA CYS A 33 18.25 -3.46 12.65
C CYS A 33 19.29 -2.35 12.87
N ALA A 34 19.64 -1.59 11.83
CA ALA A 34 20.62 -0.49 11.94
C ALA A 34 20.15 0.60 12.91
N SER A 35 18.85 0.80 13.06
CA SER A 35 18.29 1.77 14.01
C SER A 35 18.71 1.52 15.47
N THR A 36 19.06 0.27 15.84
CA THR A 36 19.52 -0.04 17.20
C THR A 36 20.94 0.46 17.47
N MET A 37 21.73 0.73 16.41
CA MET A 37 23.09 1.25 16.52
C MET A 37 23.15 2.72 16.93
N LEU A 38 22.00 3.40 17.02
CA LEU A 38 21.85 4.79 17.51
C LEU A 38 21.97 4.86 19.05
N SER A 39 23.04 4.30 19.63
CA SER A 39 23.31 4.27 21.08
C SER A 39 23.84 5.60 21.63
N PHE A 40 24.12 6.58 20.76
CA PHE A 40 24.64 7.89 21.14
C PHE A 40 23.60 8.80 21.84
N PHE A 41 22.31 8.47 21.77
CA PHE A 41 21.23 9.28 22.33
C PHE A 41 20.76 8.80 23.70
N THR A 42 20.17 9.71 24.48
CA THR A 42 19.49 9.37 25.74
C THR A 42 18.34 8.38 25.49
N LEU A 43 18.09 7.47 26.43
CA LEU A 43 17.12 6.36 26.26
C LEU A 43 15.74 6.82 25.76
N GLY A 44 15.23 7.92 26.29
CA GLY A 44 13.92 8.47 25.88
C GLY A 44 13.90 9.00 24.44
N VAL A 45 15.00 9.60 23.96
CA VAL A 45 15.12 10.06 22.57
C VAL A 45 15.33 8.88 21.63
N GLN A 46 16.10 7.87 22.07
CA GLN A 46 16.38 6.67 21.30
C GLN A 46 15.08 5.89 20.96
N VAL A 47 14.18 5.71 21.92
CA VAL A 47 12.89 5.01 21.68
C VAL A 47 12.00 5.79 20.71
N LYS A 48 11.95 7.12 20.82
CA LYS A 48 11.16 7.95 19.88
C LYS A 48 11.72 7.90 18.46
N MET A 49 13.05 7.98 18.31
CA MET A 49 13.70 7.84 17.00
C MET A 49 13.50 6.44 16.41
N LEU A 50 13.59 5.39 17.23
CA LEU A 50 13.31 4.02 16.80
C LEU A 50 11.88 3.89 16.24
N LYS A 51 10.87 4.39 16.97
CA LYS A 51 9.48 4.37 16.52
C LYS A 51 9.29 5.16 15.23
N ASP A 52 9.85 6.37 15.15
CA ASP A 52 9.70 7.23 13.96
C ASP A 52 10.36 6.62 12.72
N LEU A 53 11.59 6.13 12.86
CA LEU A 53 12.36 5.55 11.75
C LEU A 53 11.75 4.23 11.28
N CYS A 54 11.38 3.33 12.18
CA CYS A 54 10.77 2.04 11.82
C CYS A 54 9.38 2.20 11.20
N MET A 55 8.55 3.13 11.71
CA MET A 55 7.25 3.40 11.11
C MET A 55 7.38 4.00 9.72
N THR A 56 8.30 4.96 9.56
CA THR A 56 8.52 5.60 8.25
C THR A 56 9.10 4.60 7.24
N SER A 57 10.01 3.73 7.65
CA SER A 57 10.56 2.69 6.77
C SER A 57 9.53 1.63 6.39
N LEU A 58 8.67 1.20 7.34
CA LEU A 58 7.55 0.30 7.07
C LEU A 58 6.57 0.89 6.05
N LEU A 59 6.15 2.13 6.24
CA LEU A 59 5.20 2.81 5.36
C LEU A 59 5.79 2.97 3.94
N PHE A 60 7.03 3.47 3.85
CA PHE A 60 7.72 3.65 2.56
C PHE A 60 7.97 2.34 1.81
N CYS A 61 8.55 1.34 2.46
CA CYS A 61 8.85 0.07 1.81
C CYS A 61 7.59 -0.75 1.54
N GLY A 62 6.57 -0.68 2.40
CA GLY A 62 5.27 -1.30 2.20
C GLY A 62 4.56 -0.74 0.97
N GLY A 63 4.52 0.59 0.83
CA GLY A 63 3.98 1.27 -0.34
C GLY A 63 4.73 0.88 -1.61
N LEU A 64 6.07 0.86 -1.58
CA LEU A 64 6.91 0.48 -2.72
C LEU A 64 6.68 -0.99 -3.14
N LEU A 65 6.58 -1.91 -2.18
CA LEU A 65 6.25 -3.31 -2.44
C LEU A 65 4.86 -3.47 -3.07
N ALA A 66 3.85 -2.77 -2.54
CA ALA A 66 2.51 -2.79 -3.11
C ALA A 66 2.47 -2.26 -4.53
N VAL A 67 3.14 -1.14 -4.80
CA VAL A 67 3.26 -0.60 -6.15
C VAL A 67 3.93 -1.62 -7.09
N ALA A 68 5.10 -2.14 -6.73
CA ALA A 68 5.88 -3.02 -7.60
C ALA A 68 5.19 -4.37 -7.90
N LEU A 69 4.58 -5.00 -6.90
CA LEU A 69 3.93 -6.29 -7.07
C LEU A 69 2.56 -6.18 -7.75
N ALA A 70 1.73 -5.19 -7.38
CA ALA A 70 0.39 -5.05 -7.96
C ALA A 70 0.45 -4.54 -9.43
N SER A 71 1.35 -3.63 -9.76
CA SER A 71 1.46 -3.04 -11.10
C SER A 71 1.94 -4.04 -12.15
N THR A 72 2.76 -5.01 -11.75
CA THR A 72 3.32 -6.03 -12.65
C THR A 72 2.45 -7.28 -12.76
N SER A 73 1.54 -7.50 -11.80
CA SER A 73 0.81 -8.77 -11.66
C SER A 73 -0.11 -9.14 -12.84
N LEU A 74 -0.73 -8.15 -13.49
CA LEU A 74 -1.67 -8.35 -14.59
C LEU A 74 -1.05 -8.02 -15.96
N PRO A 75 -0.33 -6.89 -16.16
CA PRO A 75 0.23 -6.54 -17.45
C PRO A 75 1.28 -7.53 -17.95
N ASN A 76 2.14 -8.04 -17.05
CA ASN A 76 3.15 -9.03 -17.45
C ASN A 76 2.51 -10.33 -17.97
N GLU A 77 1.34 -10.73 -17.46
CA GLU A 77 0.66 -11.93 -17.96
C GLU A 77 -0.03 -11.70 -19.30
N ILE A 78 -0.47 -10.48 -19.56
CA ILE A 78 -1.01 -10.08 -20.85
C ILE A 78 0.12 -10.05 -21.89
N GLU A 79 1.26 -9.44 -21.57
CA GLU A 79 2.44 -9.36 -22.45
C GLU A 79 3.03 -10.74 -22.76
N ASN A 80 3.17 -11.61 -21.74
CA ASN A 80 3.71 -12.96 -21.92
C ASN A 80 2.70 -13.98 -22.48
N LYS A 81 1.48 -13.52 -22.80
CA LYS A 81 0.37 -14.37 -23.27
C LYS A 81 0.00 -15.53 -22.33
N THR A 82 0.37 -15.45 -21.05
CA THR A 82 0.01 -16.46 -20.05
C THR A 82 -1.42 -16.30 -19.54
N CYS A 83 -2.03 -15.13 -19.73
CA CYS A 83 -3.46 -14.88 -19.43
C CYS A 83 -4.42 -15.71 -20.30
N TYR A 84 -4.09 -15.96 -21.57
CA TYR A 84 -4.96 -16.61 -22.55
C TYR A 84 -5.41 -18.03 -22.18
N PRO A 85 -4.50 -18.96 -21.80
CA PRO A 85 -4.92 -20.31 -21.39
C PRO A 85 -5.75 -20.32 -20.09
N ILE A 86 -5.60 -19.31 -19.23
CA ILE A 86 -6.40 -19.17 -18.01
C ILE A 86 -7.83 -18.72 -18.36
N LEU A 87 -7.98 -17.80 -19.30
CA LEU A 87 -9.26 -17.30 -19.80
C LEU A 87 -10.01 -18.33 -20.67
N ALA A 88 -9.32 -19.34 -21.21
CA ALA A 88 -9.95 -20.47 -21.89
C ALA A 88 -10.79 -21.36 -20.95
N ARG A 89 -10.57 -21.26 -19.63
CA ARG A 89 -11.47 -21.81 -18.61
C ARG A 89 -12.60 -20.81 -18.32
N PRO A 90 -13.81 -21.26 -17.93
CA PRO A 90 -14.94 -20.38 -17.62
C PRO A 90 -14.73 -19.62 -16.30
N ILE A 91 -13.76 -18.69 -16.30
CA ILE A 91 -13.37 -17.82 -15.20
C ILE A 91 -13.81 -16.40 -15.58
N ARG A 92 -14.53 -15.74 -14.69
CA ARG A 92 -14.94 -14.35 -14.93
C ARG A 92 -13.73 -13.44 -14.81
N ARG A 93 -13.63 -12.43 -15.68
CA ARG A 93 -12.58 -11.41 -15.65
C ARG A 93 -12.44 -10.72 -14.28
N THR A 94 -13.56 -10.54 -13.58
CA THR A 94 -13.61 -9.99 -12.21
C THR A 94 -12.97 -10.92 -11.17
N GLU A 95 -13.12 -12.25 -11.32
CA GLU A 95 -12.51 -13.22 -10.42
C GLU A 95 -10.99 -13.27 -10.58
N LEU A 96 -10.50 -13.10 -11.82
CA LEU A 96 -9.07 -13.01 -12.11
C LEU A 96 -8.46 -11.77 -11.45
N LEU A 97 -9.06 -10.59 -11.63
CA LEU A 97 -8.57 -9.35 -11.03
C LEU A 97 -8.57 -9.40 -9.50
N LEU A 98 -9.66 -9.89 -8.88
CA LEU A 98 -9.72 -10.05 -7.43
C LEU A 98 -8.70 -11.07 -6.91
N GLY A 99 -8.51 -12.18 -7.61
CA GLY A 99 -7.47 -13.17 -7.27
C GLY A 99 -6.07 -12.57 -7.32
N LYS A 100 -5.78 -11.75 -8.34
CA LYS A 100 -4.50 -11.05 -8.50
C LYS A 100 -4.25 -10.01 -7.42
N TYR A 101 -5.26 -9.19 -7.12
CA TYR A 101 -5.20 -8.23 -6.01
C TYR A 101 -4.92 -8.94 -4.68
N LEU A 102 -5.69 -9.98 -4.34
CA LEU A 102 -5.52 -10.70 -3.08
C LEU A 102 -4.17 -11.41 -2.99
N GLY A 103 -3.68 -12.01 -4.09
CA GLY A 103 -2.36 -12.65 -4.11
C GLY A 103 -1.21 -11.66 -3.93
N SER A 104 -1.31 -10.48 -4.57
CA SER A 104 -0.37 -9.38 -4.35
C SER A 104 -0.42 -8.87 -2.91
N LEU A 105 -1.62 -8.63 -2.39
CA LEU A 105 -1.85 -8.11 -1.04
C LEU A 105 -1.28 -9.05 0.03
N ILE A 106 -1.56 -10.36 -0.06
CA ILE A 106 -1.02 -11.36 0.88
C ILE A 106 0.51 -11.35 0.85
N THR A 107 1.12 -11.24 -0.33
CA THR A 107 2.59 -11.23 -0.44
C THR A 107 3.19 -10.01 0.26
N VAL A 108 2.62 -8.83 0.02
CA VAL A 108 3.07 -7.59 0.68
C VAL A 108 2.85 -7.68 2.20
N TYR A 109 1.71 -8.22 2.63
CA TYR A 109 1.40 -8.42 4.05
C TYR A 109 2.35 -9.39 4.73
N LEU A 110 2.81 -10.45 4.06
CA LEU A 110 3.83 -11.34 4.61
C LEU A 110 5.17 -10.61 4.84
N GLY A 111 5.59 -9.77 3.89
CA GLY A 111 6.80 -8.95 4.04
C GLY A 111 6.67 -7.94 5.19
N LEU A 112 5.57 -7.19 5.23
CA LEU A 112 5.29 -6.23 6.30
C LEU A 112 5.15 -6.90 7.66
N ALA A 113 4.49 -8.06 7.73
CA ALA A 113 4.36 -8.83 8.96
C ALA A 113 5.74 -9.21 9.52
N ALA A 114 6.64 -9.73 8.67
CA ALA A 114 7.99 -10.07 9.08
C ALA A 114 8.75 -8.87 9.67
N ILE A 115 8.70 -7.71 9.01
CA ILE A 115 9.35 -6.48 9.48
C ILE A 115 8.69 -5.98 10.78
N SER A 116 7.35 -6.03 10.88
CA SER A 116 6.61 -5.59 12.06
C SER A 116 6.89 -6.45 13.30
N ILE A 117 7.09 -7.75 13.13
CA ILE A 117 7.47 -8.68 14.22
C ILE A 117 8.86 -8.30 14.75
N VAL A 118 9.82 -8.05 13.87
CA VAL A 118 11.16 -7.59 14.26
C VAL A 118 11.08 -6.25 14.98
N PHE A 119 10.30 -5.29 14.45
CA PHE A 119 10.10 -3.99 15.09
C PHE A 119 9.48 -4.12 16.50
N ALA A 120 8.44 -4.95 16.66
CA ALA A 120 7.82 -5.21 17.95
C ALA A 120 8.80 -5.87 18.94
N ALA A 121 9.62 -6.82 18.48
CA ALA A 121 10.66 -7.47 19.29
C ALA A 121 11.71 -6.46 19.79
N LEU A 122 12.14 -5.53 18.92
CA LEU A 122 13.08 -4.46 19.30
C LEU A 122 12.50 -3.51 20.35
N LEU A 123 11.21 -3.17 20.26
CA LEU A 123 10.55 -2.35 21.27
C LEU A 123 10.34 -3.10 22.59
N ALA A 124 10.04 -4.39 22.53
CA ALA A 124 9.95 -5.26 23.70
C ALA A 124 11.29 -5.31 24.45
N ALA A 125 12.40 -5.44 23.72
CA ALA A 125 13.75 -5.44 24.30
C ALA A 125 14.10 -4.12 25.01
N LYS A 126 13.48 -3.00 24.60
CA LYS A 126 13.63 -1.68 25.22
C LYS A 126 12.54 -1.35 26.24
N GLN A 127 11.68 -2.31 26.61
CA GLN A 127 10.54 -2.13 27.52
C GLN A 127 9.60 -0.97 27.13
N ALA A 128 9.49 -0.70 25.82
CA ALA A 128 8.72 0.41 25.26
C ALA A 128 7.57 -0.08 24.37
N LEU A 129 6.97 -1.22 24.74
CA LEU A 129 5.78 -1.75 24.07
C LEU A 129 4.56 -0.92 24.44
N ASP A 130 4.02 -0.23 23.46
CA ASP A 130 2.78 0.53 23.59
C ASP A 130 1.66 -0.13 22.80
N SER A 131 0.43 -0.09 23.34
CA SER A 131 -0.77 -0.63 22.65
C SER A 131 -1.03 0.07 21.31
N ASN A 132 -0.60 1.33 21.18
CA ASN A 132 -0.68 2.11 19.94
C ASN A 132 0.10 1.48 18.79
N LEU A 133 1.08 0.60 19.06
CA LEU A 133 1.85 -0.06 18.00
C LEU A 133 0.96 -0.94 17.11
N ILE A 134 0.05 -1.70 17.71
CA ILE A 134 -0.84 -2.61 16.98
C ILE A 134 -1.78 -1.78 16.08
N ILE A 135 -2.29 -0.67 16.60
CA ILE A 135 -3.15 0.25 15.86
C ILE A 135 -2.36 0.83 14.68
N SER A 136 -1.23 1.48 14.94
CA SER A 136 -0.48 2.18 13.89
C SER A 136 0.05 1.23 12.81
N VAL A 137 0.52 0.03 13.19
CA VAL A 137 0.90 -1.01 12.21
C VAL A 137 -0.33 -1.48 11.44
N GLY A 138 -1.46 -1.76 12.10
CA GLY A 138 -2.68 -2.20 11.42
C GLY A 138 -3.18 -1.22 10.36
N PHE A 139 -3.07 0.09 10.61
CA PHE A 139 -3.43 1.10 9.61
C PHE A 139 -2.44 1.21 8.45
N ILE A 140 -1.15 0.94 8.65
CA ILE A 140 -0.20 0.80 7.53
C ILE A 140 -0.62 -0.35 6.60
N PHE A 141 -1.08 -1.49 7.15
CA PHE A 141 -1.57 -2.59 6.32
C PHE A 141 -2.78 -2.17 5.48
N LEU A 142 -3.65 -1.32 6.02
CA LEU A 142 -4.81 -0.81 5.29
C LEU A 142 -4.41 0.21 4.22
N GLU A 143 -3.48 1.11 4.52
CA GLU A 143 -2.92 2.07 3.56
C GLU A 143 -2.30 1.36 2.35
N VAL A 144 -1.50 0.33 2.63
CA VAL A 144 -0.87 -0.52 1.61
C VAL A 144 -1.91 -1.28 0.79
N ALA A 145 -3.04 -1.67 1.40
CA ALA A 145 -4.16 -2.28 0.68
C ALA A 145 -4.80 -1.34 -0.33
N VAL A 146 -4.96 -0.06 0.04
CA VAL A 146 -5.48 1.00 -0.83
C VAL A 146 -4.55 1.21 -2.02
N ILE A 147 -3.24 1.30 -1.77
CA ILE A 147 -2.25 1.44 -2.84
C ILE A 147 -2.21 0.23 -3.76
N ALA A 148 -2.28 -0.98 -3.21
CA ALA A 148 -2.37 -2.20 -4.02
C ALA A 148 -3.65 -2.21 -4.89
N ALA A 149 -4.77 -1.67 -4.40
CA ALA A 149 -6.02 -1.60 -5.15
C ALA A 149 -5.94 -0.57 -6.28
N VAL A 150 -5.37 0.62 -6.02
CA VAL A 150 -5.09 1.64 -7.04
C VAL A 150 -4.16 1.07 -8.12
N SER A 151 -3.06 0.44 -7.71
CA SER A 151 -2.06 -0.12 -8.63
C SER A 151 -2.64 -1.25 -9.48
N THR A 152 -3.47 -2.12 -8.88
CA THR A 152 -4.19 -3.16 -9.62
C THR A 152 -5.20 -2.56 -10.60
N CYS A 153 -5.89 -1.47 -10.23
CA CYS A 153 -6.81 -0.79 -11.13
C CYS A 153 -6.07 -0.21 -12.34
N LEU A 154 -4.97 0.52 -12.12
CA LEU A 154 -4.15 1.11 -13.19
C LEU A 154 -3.56 0.06 -14.12
N SER A 155 -3.18 -1.10 -13.58
CA SER A 155 -2.60 -2.19 -14.35
C SER A 155 -3.59 -2.87 -15.31
N THR A 156 -4.90 -2.62 -15.17
CA THR A 156 -5.90 -3.19 -16.10
C THR A 156 -5.86 -2.60 -17.51
N PHE A 157 -5.46 -1.34 -17.65
CA PHE A 157 -5.48 -0.60 -18.91
C PHE A 157 -4.11 -0.03 -19.32
N THR A 158 -3.05 -0.31 -18.55
CA THR A 158 -1.74 0.30 -18.71
C THR A 158 -0.63 -0.77 -18.83
N THR A 159 0.53 -0.41 -19.37
CA THR A 159 1.75 -1.25 -19.36
C THR A 159 2.34 -1.35 -17.94
N PRO A 160 3.14 -2.37 -17.61
CA PRO A 160 3.66 -2.55 -16.25
C PRO A 160 4.47 -1.34 -15.76
N ALA A 161 5.29 -0.75 -16.64
CA ALA A 161 6.10 0.41 -16.31
C ALA A 161 5.26 1.66 -16.01
N ILE A 162 4.29 1.99 -16.87
CA ILE A 162 3.46 3.18 -16.67
C ILE A 162 2.53 2.99 -15.46
N ALA A 163 2.00 1.78 -15.24
CA ALA A 163 1.20 1.47 -14.06
C ALA A 163 2.00 1.67 -12.76
N ALA A 164 3.26 1.20 -12.73
CA ALA A 164 4.15 1.39 -11.59
C ALA A 164 4.44 2.87 -11.34
N MET A 165 4.79 3.63 -12.39
CA MET A 165 5.08 5.07 -12.28
C MET A 165 3.87 5.86 -11.77
N LEU A 166 2.70 5.66 -12.37
CA LEU A 166 1.47 6.36 -11.95
C LEU A 166 1.08 5.99 -10.52
N SER A 167 1.18 4.71 -10.15
CA SER A 167 0.88 4.26 -8.78
C SER A 167 1.85 4.86 -7.77
N PHE A 168 3.13 4.97 -8.12
CA PHE A 168 4.14 5.60 -7.26
C PHE A 168 3.87 7.10 -7.10
N ILE A 169 3.51 7.81 -8.17
CA ILE A 169 3.11 9.22 -8.11
C ILE A 169 1.89 9.40 -7.20
N ILE A 170 0.86 8.56 -7.36
CA ILE A 170 -0.35 8.60 -6.51
C ILE A 170 -0.01 8.29 -5.05
N TYR A 171 0.89 7.34 -4.80
CA TYR A 171 1.36 7.02 -3.45
C TYR A 171 2.06 8.21 -2.80
N VAL A 172 3.03 8.83 -3.48
CA VAL A 172 3.72 10.02 -2.97
C VAL A 172 2.75 11.18 -2.76
N ALA A 173 1.88 11.45 -3.74
CA ALA A 173 0.90 12.51 -3.66
C ALA A 173 -0.11 12.29 -2.52
N GLY A 174 -0.57 11.06 -2.31
CA GLY A 174 -1.50 10.72 -1.22
C GLY A 174 -0.88 10.77 0.18
N THR A 175 0.45 10.62 0.28
CA THR A 175 1.20 10.72 1.55
C THR A 175 1.43 12.17 1.97
N ILE A 176 1.48 13.09 1.01
CA ILE A 176 1.62 14.53 1.29
C ILE A 176 0.33 15.05 1.91
N LYS A 177 0.45 15.87 2.96
CA LYS A 177 -0.72 16.36 3.70
C LYS A 177 -1.69 17.10 2.80
N MET A 178 -2.96 16.72 2.83
CA MET A 178 -4.01 17.30 1.97
C MET A 178 -4.17 18.83 2.18
N GLY A 179 -3.76 19.34 3.34
CA GLY A 179 -3.72 20.77 3.66
C GLY A 179 -2.78 21.60 2.76
N TYR A 180 -1.75 20.98 2.15
CA TYR A 180 -0.87 21.68 1.21
C TYR A 180 -1.45 21.77 -0.21
N PHE A 181 -2.32 20.84 -0.60
CA PHE A 181 -2.90 20.83 -1.95
C PHE A 181 -4.07 21.79 -2.12
N LYS A 182 -4.90 21.97 -1.10
CA LYS A 182 -6.09 22.83 -1.19
C LYS A 182 -5.77 24.28 -1.61
N PRO A 183 -4.77 24.96 -1.03
CA PRO A 183 -4.38 26.31 -1.46
C PRO A 183 -3.81 26.35 -2.88
N LEU A 184 -3.11 25.29 -3.31
CA LEU A 184 -2.54 25.19 -4.66
C LEU A 184 -3.63 25.07 -5.73
N VAL A 185 -4.70 24.31 -5.44
CA VAL A 185 -5.86 24.17 -6.33
C VAL A 185 -6.64 25.49 -6.41
N ASP A 186 -6.81 26.18 -5.29
CA ASP A 186 -7.55 27.45 -5.24
C ASP A 186 -6.78 28.63 -5.88
N GLN A 187 -5.46 28.52 -6.03
CA GLN A 187 -4.63 29.50 -6.75
C GLN A 187 -4.64 29.33 -8.28
N VAL A 188 -5.25 28.27 -8.81
CA VAL A 188 -5.32 28.05 -10.26
C VAL A 188 -6.35 29.01 -10.88
N THR A 189 -5.86 30.07 -11.52
CA THR A 189 -6.68 31.11 -12.16
C THR A 189 -7.35 30.65 -13.45
N ASN A 190 -6.81 29.63 -14.13
CA ASN A 190 -7.39 29.08 -15.36
C ASN A 190 -8.55 28.11 -15.03
N PRO A 191 -9.80 28.37 -15.47
CA PRO A 191 -10.97 27.58 -15.10
C PRO A 191 -10.89 26.11 -15.57
N ALA A 192 -10.28 25.82 -16.71
CA ALA A 192 -10.12 24.44 -17.20
C ALA A 192 -9.07 23.68 -16.38
N ALA A 193 -7.95 24.33 -16.06
CA ALA A 193 -6.92 23.75 -15.20
C ALA A 193 -7.42 23.57 -13.75
N GLY A 194 -8.24 24.50 -13.25
CA GLY A 194 -8.85 24.41 -11.92
C GLY A 194 -9.85 23.26 -11.81
N LEU A 195 -10.63 22.99 -12.87
CA LEU A 195 -11.52 21.82 -12.93
C LEU A 195 -10.71 20.51 -12.88
N LEU A 196 -9.66 20.40 -13.71
CA LEU A 196 -8.79 19.21 -13.73
C LEU A 196 -8.09 19.00 -12.38
N ALA A 197 -7.61 20.07 -11.74
CA ALA A 197 -6.97 20.00 -10.42
C ALA A 197 -7.94 19.53 -9.33
N ARG A 198 -9.22 19.95 -9.37
CA ARG A 198 -10.26 19.48 -8.44
C ARG A 198 -10.61 18.01 -8.63
N ILE A 199 -10.70 17.55 -9.88
CA ILE A 199 -10.95 16.14 -10.19
C ILE A 199 -9.77 15.29 -9.71
N ALA A 200 -8.54 15.71 -9.99
CA ALA A 200 -7.33 15.04 -9.52
C ALA A 200 -7.27 14.98 -7.99
N TYR A 201 -7.59 16.09 -7.30
CA TYR A 201 -7.66 16.15 -5.84
C TYR A 201 -8.63 15.13 -5.24
N HIS A 202 -9.81 14.96 -5.86
CA HIS A 202 -10.81 14.01 -5.35
C HIS A 202 -10.50 12.55 -5.70
N MET A 203 -9.75 12.31 -6.79
CA MET A 203 -9.28 10.97 -7.17
C MET A 203 -8.04 10.52 -6.42
N LEU A 204 -7.33 11.42 -5.73
CA LEU A 204 -6.18 11.07 -4.92
C LEU A 204 -6.63 10.48 -3.56
N PRO A 205 -6.12 9.30 -3.18
CA PRO A 205 -6.41 8.73 -1.87
C PRO A 205 -5.73 9.59 -0.81
N ASN A 206 -6.48 10.01 0.21
CA ASN A 206 -5.91 10.63 1.40
C ASN A 206 -5.20 9.56 2.28
N LEU A 207 -3.93 9.26 1.97
CA LEU A 207 -3.15 8.25 2.71
C LEU A 207 -2.66 8.77 4.06
N GLU A 208 -2.49 10.09 4.19
CA GLU A 208 -2.16 10.72 5.48
C GLU A 208 -3.12 10.30 6.60
N SER A 209 -4.40 10.09 6.28
CA SER A 209 -5.41 9.68 7.26
C SER A 209 -5.12 8.34 7.95
N PHE A 210 -4.33 7.45 7.32
CA PHE A 210 -3.91 6.15 7.87
C PHE A 210 -2.60 6.26 8.68
N ASN A 211 -1.91 7.40 8.62
CA ASN A 211 -0.62 7.57 9.26
C ASN A 211 -0.76 7.93 10.75
N PHE A 212 -0.76 6.90 11.61
CA PHE A 212 -0.79 7.04 13.06
C PHE A 212 0.60 6.99 13.70
N LYS A 213 1.65 7.41 12.98
CA LYS A 213 3.02 7.47 13.50
C LYS A 213 3.14 8.45 14.67
N ASP A 214 2.59 9.65 14.53
CA ASP A 214 2.67 10.67 15.59
C ASP A 214 1.99 10.20 16.87
N ALA A 215 0.87 9.46 16.75
CA ALA A 215 0.19 8.85 17.88
C ALA A 215 1.04 7.78 18.59
N LEU A 216 1.89 7.05 17.87
CA LEU A 216 2.82 6.06 18.44
C LEU A 216 4.05 6.71 19.10
N VAL A 217 4.59 7.77 18.49
CA VAL A 217 5.79 8.47 18.97
C VAL A 217 5.49 9.33 20.20
N HIS A 218 4.34 10.00 20.20
CA HIS A 218 3.92 10.93 21.25
C HIS A 218 2.90 10.35 22.23
N ASN A 219 2.52 9.08 22.09
CA ASN A 219 1.51 8.41 22.91
C ASN A 219 0.18 9.21 22.98
N LEU A 220 -0.25 9.72 21.82
CA LEU A 220 -1.52 10.43 21.71
C LEU A 220 -2.66 9.42 21.67
N ASN A 221 -3.76 9.76 22.35
CA ASN A 221 -4.97 8.95 22.30
C ASN A 221 -5.76 9.29 21.05
N VAL A 222 -5.89 8.34 20.13
CA VAL A 222 -6.70 8.53 18.92
C VAL A 222 -8.13 8.11 19.23
N PRO A 223 -9.14 8.97 18.99
CA PRO A 223 -10.53 8.61 19.19
C PRO A 223 -10.90 7.37 18.38
N SER A 224 -11.56 6.38 19.00
CA SER A 224 -11.98 5.15 18.33
C SER A 224 -12.93 5.41 17.16
N SER A 225 -13.75 6.46 17.26
CA SER A 225 -14.62 6.92 16.16
C SER A 225 -13.83 7.30 14.91
N TYR A 226 -12.69 7.98 15.06
CA TYR A 226 -11.82 8.35 13.96
C TYR A 226 -11.17 7.12 13.32
N LEU A 227 -10.68 6.17 14.14
CA LEU A 227 -10.12 4.91 13.65
C LEU A 227 -11.13 4.15 12.78
N VAL A 228 -12.38 4.02 13.23
CA VAL A 228 -13.44 3.34 12.48
C VAL A 228 -13.75 4.06 11.16
N GLN A 229 -13.82 5.40 11.18
CA GLN A 229 -14.06 6.18 9.95
C GLN A 229 -12.95 6.00 8.92
N VAL A 230 -11.68 6.06 9.32
CA VAL A 230 -10.54 5.84 8.43
C VAL A 230 -10.53 4.39 7.92
N ALA A 231 -10.88 3.42 8.76
CA ALA A 231 -10.98 2.03 8.36
C ALA A 231 -12.04 1.80 7.27
N ILE A 232 -13.25 2.35 7.49
CA ILE A 232 -14.35 2.30 6.52
C ILE A 232 -13.95 2.99 5.21
N TYR A 233 -13.32 4.17 5.31
CA TYR A 233 -12.83 4.91 4.14
C TYR A 233 -11.87 4.05 3.31
N GLY A 234 -10.87 3.41 3.93
CA GLY A 234 -9.93 2.53 3.22
C GLY A 234 -10.60 1.34 2.53
N VAL A 235 -11.51 0.66 3.21
CA VAL A 235 -12.24 -0.50 2.64
C VAL A 235 -13.12 -0.07 1.47
N LEU A 236 -13.87 1.03 1.61
CA LEU A 236 -14.71 1.56 0.54
C LEU A 236 -13.87 2.02 -0.66
N TYR A 237 -12.72 2.65 -0.42
CA TYR A 237 -11.82 3.09 -1.48
C TYR A 237 -11.22 1.89 -2.24
N CYS A 238 -10.81 0.83 -1.54
CA CYS A 238 -10.38 -0.42 -2.16
C CYS A 238 -11.49 -1.02 -3.03
N ALA A 239 -12.73 -1.10 -2.51
CA ALA A 239 -13.86 -1.61 -3.27
C ALA A 239 -14.14 -0.78 -4.53
N LEU A 240 -14.14 0.55 -4.41
CA LEU A 240 -14.30 1.47 -5.52
C LEU A 240 -13.23 1.25 -6.60
N MET A 241 -11.95 1.22 -6.23
CA MET A 241 -10.87 1.01 -7.20
C MET A 241 -10.92 -0.37 -7.88
N LEU A 242 -11.26 -1.43 -7.14
CA LEU A 242 -11.41 -2.75 -7.71
C LEU A 242 -12.63 -2.86 -8.63
N THR A 243 -13.72 -2.15 -8.34
CA THR A 243 -14.89 -2.08 -9.25
C THR A 243 -14.57 -1.34 -10.53
N ILE A 244 -13.86 -0.21 -10.46
CA ILE A 244 -13.41 0.55 -11.63
C ILE A 244 -12.45 -0.31 -12.47
N GLY A 245 -11.46 -0.94 -11.84
CA GLY A 245 -10.53 -1.84 -12.54
C GLY A 245 -11.24 -3.03 -13.18
N SER A 246 -12.19 -3.63 -12.47
CA SER A 246 -13.00 -4.74 -13.00
C SER A 246 -13.80 -4.34 -14.24
N TYR A 247 -14.40 -3.14 -14.22
CA TYR A 247 -15.14 -2.60 -15.35
C TYR A 247 -14.21 -2.28 -16.53
N ALA A 248 -13.06 -1.63 -16.29
CA ALA A 248 -12.07 -1.33 -17.32
C ALA A 248 -11.54 -2.62 -17.99
N PHE A 249 -11.23 -3.64 -17.19
CA PHE A 249 -10.74 -4.93 -17.67
C PHE A 249 -11.81 -5.72 -18.47
N SER A 250 -13.09 -5.53 -18.16
CA SER A 250 -14.18 -6.17 -18.91
C SER A 250 -14.31 -5.68 -20.35
N ARG A 251 -13.94 -4.43 -20.61
CA ARG A 251 -14.02 -3.78 -21.94
C ARG A 251 -12.78 -4.00 -22.80
N ARG A 252 -11.69 -4.51 -22.22
CA ARG A 252 -10.44 -4.73 -22.95
C ARG A 252 -10.60 -5.92 -23.90
N GLU A 253 -10.43 -5.70 -25.19
CA GLU A 253 -10.31 -6.80 -26.16
C GLU A 253 -8.98 -7.51 -25.87
N LEU A 254 -9.05 -8.82 -25.62
CA LEU A 254 -7.91 -9.68 -25.31
C LEU A 254 -7.76 -10.73 -26.40
#